data_AF-A0AAD5VXS2-F1
#
_entry.id   AF-A0AAD5VXS2-F1
#
_cell.length_a   1.000
_cell.length_b   1.000
_cell.length_c   1.000
_cell.angle_alpha   90.00
_cell.angle_beta   90.00
_cell.angle_gamma   90.00
#
_symmetry.space_group_name_H-M   'P 1'
#
loop_
_entity.id
_entity.type
_entity.pdbx_description
1 polymer ?
#
loop_
_entity_poly.entity_id
_entity_poly.type
_entity_poly.pdbx_seq_one_letter_code
_entity_poly.pdbx_strand_id
1 'polypeptide(L)'
;MQTQQERLNTAHPEYQNASSLCDAVKTIVSTSKVYHFAGCYSIVKCEGINHTSRAKLVVRELRKIAKLPFKYDIPLKSSMNDVRARLKYSCSCKSYVPKTLSSLTSSSGRKSFSKPGAVPGNENVNTSDTNCGGIVIVTVRDDNSHPLGISGQQIIVEIIH
;
A
#
# COMPACT_ATOMS: atom_id res chain seq x y z
N MET A 1 -20.61 -15.94 -21.57
CA MET A 1 -19.35 -15.75 -20.81
C MET A 1 -19.66 -14.93 -19.56
N GLN A 2 -19.92 -15.58 -18.43
CA GLN A 2 -20.17 -14.93 -17.14
C GLN A 2 -18.84 -14.72 -16.41
N THR A 3 -18.46 -13.47 -16.20
CA THR A 3 -17.28 -13.09 -15.41
C THR A 3 -17.47 -13.46 -13.95
N GLN A 4 -16.60 -14.35 -13.47
CA GLN A 4 -16.39 -14.69 -12.06
C GLN A 4 -16.00 -13.44 -11.27
N GLN A 5 -16.97 -12.70 -10.75
CA GLN A 5 -16.76 -11.66 -9.76
C GLN A 5 -17.53 -11.96 -8.49
N GLU A 6 -17.47 -13.22 -8.07
CA GLU A 6 -17.89 -13.66 -6.75
C GLU A 6 -16.80 -13.20 -5.76
N ARG A 7 -17.06 -12.05 -5.14
CA ARG A 7 -16.20 -11.51 -4.10
C ARG A 7 -16.26 -12.45 -2.90
N LEU A 8 -15.10 -12.94 -2.49
CA LEU A 8 -14.87 -13.33 -1.10
C LEU A 8 -15.40 -12.20 -0.21
N ASN A 9 -16.52 -12.47 0.45
CA ASN A 9 -17.17 -11.56 1.39
C ASN A 9 -16.38 -11.64 2.71
N THR A 10 -15.09 -11.34 2.67
CA THR A 10 -14.27 -11.26 3.88
C THR A 10 -14.77 -10.05 4.66
N ALA A 11 -15.41 -10.31 5.79
CA ALA A 11 -15.82 -9.27 6.72
C ALA A 11 -14.57 -8.50 7.14
N HIS A 12 -14.48 -7.25 6.72
CA HIS A 12 -13.44 -6.34 7.19
C HIS A 12 -13.85 -5.79 8.55
N PRO A 13 -12.95 -5.71 9.53
CA PRO A 13 -13.19 -4.99 10.77
C PRO A 13 -13.70 -3.57 10.49
N GLU A 14 -14.85 -3.24 11.05
CA GLU A 14 -15.45 -1.92 10.91
C GLU A 14 -15.00 -1.00 12.05
N TYR A 15 -14.52 0.17 11.67
CA TYR A 15 -14.02 1.22 12.55
C TYR A 15 -15.06 2.32 12.66
N GLN A 16 -15.18 2.90 13.86
CA GLN A 16 -16.15 3.96 14.12
C GLN A 16 -15.95 5.20 13.26
N ASN A 17 -14.71 5.53 12.89
CA ASN A 17 -14.38 6.71 12.09
C ASN A 17 -13.02 6.57 11.37
N ALA A 18 -12.71 7.54 10.51
CA ALA A 18 -11.45 7.57 9.76
C ALA A 18 -10.21 7.62 10.65
N SER A 19 -10.27 8.34 11.78
CA SER A 19 -9.14 8.50 12.70
C SER A 19 -8.79 7.16 13.35
N SER A 20 -9.78 6.42 13.87
CA SER A 20 -9.54 5.12 14.50
C SER A 20 -9.01 4.08 13.51
N LEU A 21 -9.47 4.09 12.25
CA LEU A 21 -8.87 3.26 11.19
C LEU A 21 -7.40 3.66 10.95
N CYS A 22 -7.10 4.95 10.84
CA CYS A 22 -5.74 5.42 10.61
C CYS A 22 -4.79 5.10 11.77
N ASP A 23 -5.26 5.17 13.01
CA ASP A 23 -4.49 4.80 14.21
C ASP A 23 -4.19 3.30 14.25
N ALA A 24 -5.15 2.46 13.87
CA ALA A 24 -4.93 1.02 13.74
C ALA A 24 -3.88 0.70 12.66
N VAL A 25 -3.97 1.35 11.49
CA VAL A 25 -2.95 1.25 10.43
C VAL A 25 -1.58 1.65 10.97
N LYS A 26 -1.49 2.82 11.61
CA LYS A 26 -0.24 3.34 12.16
C LYS A 26 0.38 2.40 13.19
N THR A 27 -0.45 1.79 14.03
CA THR A 27 -0.02 0.79 15.03
C THR A 27 0.63 -0.39 14.33
N ILE A 28 -0.05 -0.99 13.35
CA ILE A 28 0.42 -2.18 12.63
C ILE A 28 1.72 -1.91 11.85
N VAL A 29 1.80 -0.76 11.19
CA VAL A 29 3.00 -0.31 10.45
C VAL A 29 4.20 -0.14 11.38
N SER A 30 3.96 0.24 12.62
CA SER A 30 5.02 0.45 13.61
C SER A 30 5.47 -0.86 14.27
N THR A 31 4.60 -1.87 14.36
CA THR A 31 4.87 -3.11 15.09
C THR A 31 5.50 -4.21 14.23
N SER A 32 5.31 -4.20 12.92
CA SER A 32 5.65 -5.34 12.07
C SER A 32 6.30 -4.93 10.75
N LYS A 33 7.29 -5.72 10.29
CA LYS A 33 7.96 -5.51 8.99
C LYS A 33 7.15 -6.04 7.81
N VAL A 34 6.42 -7.13 8.05
CA VAL A 34 5.45 -7.73 7.15
C VAL A 34 4.11 -7.63 7.85
N TYR A 35 3.13 -7.04 7.20
CA TYR A 35 1.82 -6.84 7.76
C TYR A 35 0.74 -6.91 6.68
N HIS A 36 -0.36 -7.55 7.07
CA HIS A 36 -1.59 -7.53 6.33
C HIS A 36 -2.62 -6.78 7.17
N PHE A 37 -3.13 -5.69 6.62
CA PHE A 37 -4.20 -4.92 7.24
C PHE A 37 -5.40 -4.87 6.30
N ALA A 38 -6.59 -5.08 6.84
CA ALA A 38 -7.82 -4.75 6.15
C ALA A 38 -8.81 -4.18 7.17
N GLY A 39 -9.46 -3.09 6.81
CA GLY A 39 -10.43 -2.43 7.67
C GLY A 39 -11.34 -1.52 6.87
N CYS A 40 -12.51 -1.18 7.42
CA CYS A 40 -13.43 -0.26 6.79
C CYS A 40 -14.06 0.72 7.78
N TYR A 41 -14.61 1.81 7.26
CA TYR A 41 -15.53 2.68 7.97
C TYR A 41 -16.50 3.30 6.96
N SER A 42 -17.63 3.79 7.45
CA SER A 42 -18.63 4.45 6.63
C SER A 42 -18.68 5.94 6.92
N ILE A 43 -18.97 6.73 5.88
CA ILE A 43 -19.16 8.18 5.97
C ILE A 43 -20.43 8.57 5.22
N VAL A 44 -21.08 9.63 5.65
CA VAL A 44 -22.21 10.22 4.92
C VAL A 44 -21.75 10.69 3.53
N LYS A 45 -22.54 10.39 2.50
CA LYS A 45 -22.28 10.83 1.13
C LYS A 45 -22.42 12.35 1.06
N CYS A 46 -21.44 13.01 0.45
CA CYS A 46 -21.42 14.46 0.26
C CYS A 46 -21.63 14.77 -1.22
N GLU A 47 -22.59 15.64 -1.51
CA GLU A 47 -22.81 16.13 -2.87
C GLU A 47 -21.54 16.80 -3.40
N GLY A 48 -21.16 16.46 -4.64
CA GLY A 48 -19.91 16.93 -5.25
C GLY A 48 -18.67 16.07 -4.99
N ILE A 49 -18.72 15.09 -4.08
CA ILE A 49 -17.60 14.15 -3.86
C ILE A 49 -17.97 12.75 -4.38
N ASN A 50 -17.57 12.47 -5.62
CA ASN A 50 -17.69 11.12 -6.18
C ASN A 50 -16.72 10.11 -5.52
N HIS A 51 -16.95 8.81 -5.74
CA HIS A 51 -16.15 7.74 -5.13
C HIS A 51 -14.65 7.86 -5.43
N THR A 52 -14.29 8.27 -6.63
CA THR A 52 -12.88 8.46 -7.04
C THR A 52 -12.22 9.59 -6.26
N SER A 53 -12.90 10.72 -6.12
CA SER A 53 -12.41 11.88 -5.38
C SER A 53 -12.28 11.55 -3.89
N ARG A 54 -13.25 10.81 -3.34
CA ARG A 54 -13.18 10.28 -1.97
C ARG A 54 -11.99 9.35 -1.79
N ALA A 55 -11.78 8.39 -2.69
CA ALA A 55 -10.66 7.46 -2.61
C ALA A 55 -9.30 8.21 -2.62
N LYS A 56 -9.16 9.23 -3.47
CA LYS A 56 -7.96 10.10 -3.49
C LYS A 56 -7.78 10.92 -2.21
N LEU A 57 -8.87 11.35 -1.56
CA LEU A 57 -8.80 12.02 -0.24
C LEU A 57 -8.26 11.06 0.82
N VAL A 58 -8.85 9.88 0.93
CA VAL A 58 -8.45 8.84 1.90
C VAL A 58 -6.98 8.46 1.71
N VAL A 59 -6.53 8.30 0.47
CA VAL A 59 -5.12 8.03 0.15
C VAL A 59 -4.19 9.12 0.69
N ARG A 60 -4.56 10.40 0.52
CA ARG A 60 -3.78 11.53 1.05
C ARG A 60 -3.78 11.56 2.57
N GLU A 61 -4.90 11.22 3.21
CA GLU A 61 -5.02 11.13 4.67
C GLU A 61 -4.16 9.99 5.24
N LEU A 62 -4.24 8.80 4.66
CA LEU A 62 -3.40 7.65 5.06
C LEU A 62 -1.91 7.99 4.98
N ARG A 63 -1.47 8.70 3.95
CA ARG A 63 -0.09 9.16 3.85
C ARG A 63 0.27 10.14 4.97
N LYS A 64 -0.58 11.12 5.26
CA LYS A 64 -0.32 12.16 6.26
C LYS A 64 -0.33 11.61 7.69
N ILE A 65 -1.31 10.78 8.01
CA ILE A 65 -1.59 10.33 9.38
C ILE A 65 -0.79 9.06 9.71
N ALA A 66 -0.86 8.04 8.84
CA ALA A 66 -0.19 6.77 9.07
C ALA A 66 1.27 6.75 8.60
N LYS A 67 1.76 7.83 7.96
CA LYS A 67 3.14 7.98 7.47
C LYS A 67 3.64 6.82 6.61
N LEU A 68 2.71 6.18 5.87
CA LEU A 68 3.04 5.06 5.00
C LEU A 68 3.92 5.53 3.82
N PRO A 69 5.06 4.86 3.56
CA PRO A 69 5.92 5.20 2.44
C PRO A 69 5.39 4.58 1.14
N PHE A 70 4.49 5.25 0.43
CA PHE A 70 3.99 4.78 -0.87
C PHE A 70 3.86 5.90 -1.91
N LYS A 71 3.97 5.54 -3.21
CA LYS A 71 3.78 6.48 -4.32
C LYS A 71 2.28 6.70 -4.49
N TYR A 72 1.77 7.87 -4.12
CA TYR A 72 0.35 8.19 -4.07
C TYR A 72 -0.12 9.06 -5.25
N ASP A 73 0.82 9.64 -6.00
CA ASP A 73 0.51 10.53 -7.13
C ASP A 73 -0.09 9.75 -8.32
N ILE A 74 0.40 8.52 -8.56
CA ILE A 74 -0.01 7.69 -9.70
C ILE A 74 -0.44 6.30 -9.19
N PRO A 75 -1.73 5.93 -9.31
CA PRO A 75 -2.18 4.59 -8.98
C PRO A 75 -1.62 3.56 -9.98
N LEU A 76 -1.19 2.40 -9.48
CA LEU A 76 -0.83 1.23 -10.30
C LEU A 76 -2.02 0.74 -11.14
N LYS A 77 -3.20 0.76 -10.53
CA LYS A 77 -4.45 0.34 -11.16
C LYS A 77 -5.60 1.13 -10.57
N SER A 78 -6.44 1.64 -11.45
CA SER A 78 -7.74 2.21 -11.11
C SER A 78 -8.84 1.35 -11.73
N SER A 79 -9.87 1.03 -10.94
CA SER A 79 -11.13 0.46 -11.43
C SER A 79 -12.25 1.33 -10.88
N MET A 80 -13.05 1.90 -11.77
CA MET A 80 -14.06 2.90 -11.43
C MET A 80 -15.35 2.59 -12.17
N ASN A 81 -16.46 2.70 -11.47
CA ASN A 81 -17.81 2.78 -12.00
C ASN A 81 -18.64 3.68 -11.09
N ASP A 82 -19.92 3.88 -11.41
CA ASP A 82 -20.77 4.84 -10.70
C ASP A 82 -21.01 4.49 -9.23
N VAL A 83 -20.88 3.21 -8.87
CA VAL A 83 -21.17 2.68 -7.52
C VAL A 83 -19.90 2.35 -6.70
N ARG A 84 -18.74 2.40 -7.33
CA ARG A 84 -17.46 1.96 -6.74
C ARG A 84 -16.26 2.60 -7.42
N ALA A 85 -15.31 3.06 -6.61
CA ALA A 85 -13.93 3.31 -7.03
C ALA A 85 -12.97 2.41 -6.26
N ARG A 86 -11.96 1.87 -6.95
CA ARG A 86 -10.86 1.11 -6.35
C ARG A 86 -9.54 1.63 -6.91
N LEU A 87 -8.67 2.10 -6.02
CA LEU A 87 -7.34 2.61 -6.33
C LEU A 87 -6.29 1.70 -5.70
N LYS A 88 -5.30 1.28 -6.48
CA LYS A 88 -4.18 0.46 -6.04
C LYS A 88 -2.88 1.25 -6.18
N TYR A 89 -2.04 1.26 -5.17
CA TYR A 89 -0.75 1.97 -5.13
C TYR A 89 0.39 1.03 -4.69
N SER A 90 1.61 1.27 -5.17
CA SER A 90 2.81 0.55 -4.72
C SER A 90 3.46 1.24 -3.53
N CYS A 91 4.00 0.45 -2.60
CA CYS A 91 4.94 0.94 -1.60
C CYS A 91 6.18 1.52 -2.29
N SER A 92 6.72 2.58 -1.70
CA SER A 92 7.97 3.25 -2.07
C SER A 92 9.04 3.10 -1.00
N CYS A 93 8.78 2.26 0.00
CA CYS A 93 9.80 1.84 0.95
C CYS A 93 10.94 1.17 0.19
N LYS A 94 12.17 1.57 0.53
CA LYS A 94 13.36 0.87 0.04
C LYS A 94 13.30 -0.55 0.62
N SER A 95 13.29 -1.58 -0.23
CA SER A 95 13.43 -2.93 0.28
C SER A 95 14.71 -2.98 1.09
N TYR A 96 14.61 -3.29 2.38
CA TYR A 96 15.71 -3.97 3.01
C TYR A 96 15.71 -5.35 2.38
N VAL A 97 16.50 -5.54 1.32
CA VAL A 97 16.83 -6.89 0.86
C VAL A 97 17.41 -7.54 2.11
N PRO A 98 16.78 -8.56 2.72
CA PRO A 98 17.50 -9.36 3.69
C PRO A 98 18.76 -9.75 2.94
N LYS A 99 19.94 -9.49 3.50
CA LYS A 99 21.14 -10.20 3.05
C LYS A 99 20.78 -11.67 3.25
N THR A 100 20.20 -12.28 2.22
CA THR A 100 20.22 -13.71 2.07
C THR A 100 21.68 -14.05 2.25
N LEU A 101 21.94 -14.99 3.16
CA LEU A 101 23.20 -15.69 3.24
C LEU A 101 23.42 -16.39 1.89
N SER A 102 23.73 -15.60 0.86
CA SER A 102 24.17 -16.06 -0.43
C SER A 102 25.67 -16.24 -0.28
N SER A 103 26.06 -17.51 -0.37
CA SER A 103 27.42 -18.02 -0.42
C SER A 103 28.17 -18.16 0.90
N LEU A 104 27.78 -19.22 1.63
CA LEU A 104 28.77 -20.24 1.99
C LEU A 104 29.39 -20.78 0.68
N THR A 105 30.44 -20.12 0.20
CA THR A 105 31.44 -20.75 -0.66
C THR A 105 32.77 -20.66 0.06
N SER A 106 33.08 -21.75 0.72
CA SER A 106 34.41 -22.16 1.11
C SER A 106 35.35 -22.09 -0.09
N SER A 107 36.37 -21.23 -0.01
CA SER A 107 37.65 -21.51 -0.65
C SER A 107 38.76 -20.71 0.02
N SER A 108 39.57 -21.44 0.76
CA SER A 108 40.94 -21.15 1.14
C SER A 108 41.73 -20.38 0.08
N GLY A 109 42.62 -19.48 0.50
CA GLY A 109 43.87 -19.27 -0.24
C GLY A 109 44.34 -17.82 -0.44
N ARG A 110 45.36 -17.47 0.36
CA ARG A 110 46.55 -16.67 0.03
C ARG A 110 46.40 -15.16 -0.21
N LYS A 111 47.10 -14.42 0.67
CA LYS A 111 47.61 -13.06 0.47
C LYS A 111 48.42 -12.98 -0.82
N SER A 112 48.13 -12.02 -1.68
CA SER A 112 49.08 -11.54 -2.69
C SER A 112 48.99 -10.01 -2.79
N PHE A 113 50.13 -9.37 -2.53
CA PHE A 113 50.35 -7.93 -2.69
C PHE A 113 50.56 -7.62 -4.16
N SER A 114 49.85 -6.64 -4.72
CA SER A 114 50.26 -5.94 -5.95
C SER A 114 49.63 -4.54 -6.06
N LYS A 115 50.54 -3.56 -6.13
CA LYS A 115 50.57 -2.16 -6.62
C LYS A 115 49.29 -1.34 -6.95
N PRO A 116 49.34 -0.01 -6.72
CA PRO A 116 48.33 0.96 -7.14
C PRO A 116 48.53 1.38 -8.61
N GLY A 117 47.46 1.28 -9.40
CA GLY A 117 47.37 1.79 -10.78
C GLY A 117 45.99 2.38 -11.00
N ALA A 118 45.96 3.64 -11.43
CA ALA A 118 44.79 4.51 -11.50
C ALA A 118 43.78 4.12 -12.58
N VAL A 119 42.48 4.10 -12.24
CA VAL A 119 41.34 4.59 -13.05
C VAL A 119 40.14 4.88 -12.10
N PRO A 120 39.61 6.11 -12.02
CA PRO A 120 38.27 6.33 -11.50
C PRO A 120 37.35 6.96 -12.57
N GLY A 121 36.18 6.35 -12.77
CA GLY A 121 35.06 6.94 -13.52
C GLY A 121 34.37 5.91 -14.42
N ASN A 122 33.07 5.67 -14.35
CA ASN A 122 32.04 6.22 -13.48
C ASN A 122 30.87 5.22 -13.53
N GLU A 123 30.56 4.65 -12.36
CA GLU A 123 29.22 4.30 -11.89
C GLU A 123 28.12 4.02 -12.93
N ASN A 124 28.09 2.79 -13.46
CA ASN A 124 26.82 2.22 -13.88
C ASN A 124 26.16 1.59 -12.64
N VAL A 125 25.72 2.46 -11.73
CA VAL A 125 24.84 2.07 -10.63
C VAL A 125 23.51 1.71 -11.27
N ASN A 126 23.38 0.44 -11.65
CA ASN A 126 22.08 -0.21 -11.69
C ASN A 126 21.53 -0.14 -10.26
N THR A 127 20.91 0.99 -9.91
CA THR A 127 19.92 1.05 -8.84
C THR A 127 18.82 0.11 -9.29
N SER A 128 18.97 -1.16 -8.95
CA SER A 128 17.86 -2.07 -8.90
C SER A 128 16.89 -1.44 -7.90
N ASP A 129 15.90 -0.73 -8.44
CA ASP A 129 14.74 -0.22 -7.73
C ASP A 129 14.05 -1.43 -7.09
N THR A 130 14.57 -1.82 -5.93
CA THR A 130 14.09 -2.93 -5.13
C THR A 130 12.85 -2.41 -4.42
N ASN A 131 11.74 -2.33 -5.16
CA ASN A 131 10.41 -2.13 -4.60
C ASN A 131 10.09 -3.31 -3.68
N CYS A 132 9.60 -3.06 -2.47
CA CYS A 132 9.30 -4.14 -1.51
C CYS A 132 8.15 -5.06 -1.94
N GLY A 133 7.45 -4.73 -3.03
CA GLY A 133 6.26 -5.45 -3.50
C GLY A 133 4.98 -5.11 -2.74
N GLY A 134 5.06 -4.29 -1.69
CA GLY A 134 3.93 -3.85 -0.88
C GLY A 134 2.94 -3.00 -1.66
N ILE A 135 1.67 -3.11 -1.29
CA ILE A 135 0.51 -2.56 -1.98
C ILE A 135 -0.44 -1.92 -0.98
N VAL A 136 -0.96 -0.74 -1.33
CA VAL A 136 -2.09 -0.10 -0.65
C VAL A 136 -3.28 -0.09 -1.60
N ILE A 137 -4.44 -0.56 -1.14
CA ILE A 137 -5.68 -0.60 -1.89
C ILE A 137 -6.72 0.20 -1.12
N VAL A 138 -7.31 1.19 -1.78
CA VAL A 138 -8.44 1.95 -1.25
C VAL A 138 -9.64 1.68 -2.13
N THR A 139 -10.69 1.12 -1.55
CA THR A 139 -11.99 0.95 -2.21
C THR A 139 -12.99 1.89 -1.56
N VAL A 140 -13.76 2.60 -2.37
CA VAL A 140 -14.94 3.34 -1.94
C VAL A 140 -16.13 2.78 -2.70
N ARG A 141 -17.22 2.48 -2.00
CA ARG A 141 -18.49 2.03 -2.60
C ARG A 141 -19.66 2.73 -1.94
N ASP A 142 -20.82 2.76 -2.60
CA ASP A 142 -22.05 3.19 -1.94
C ASP A 142 -22.34 2.34 -0.69
N ASP A 143 -22.89 2.99 0.33
CA ASP A 143 -23.34 2.36 1.56
C ASP A 143 -24.71 2.91 1.93
N ASN A 144 -25.71 2.04 2.01
CA ASN A 144 -27.08 2.41 2.37
C ASN A 144 -27.51 1.72 3.68
N SER A 145 -26.54 1.34 4.53
CA SER A 145 -26.80 0.69 5.81
C SER A 145 -27.35 1.61 6.89
N HIS A 146 -27.34 2.93 6.69
CA HIS A 146 -27.80 3.89 7.67
C HIS A 146 -29.31 3.72 7.96
N PRO A 147 -29.75 3.62 9.23
CA PRO A 147 -31.15 3.29 9.57
C PRO A 147 -32.16 4.37 9.15
N LEU A 148 -31.71 5.61 9.00
CA LEU A 148 -32.54 6.73 8.50
C LEU A 148 -32.59 6.85 6.97
N GLY A 149 -32.06 5.87 6.23
CA GLY A 149 -32.04 5.89 4.75
C GLY A 149 -31.09 6.94 4.15
N ILE A 150 -30.15 7.46 4.95
CA ILE A 150 -29.16 8.44 4.49
C ILE A 150 -28.11 7.71 3.66
N SER A 151 -27.89 8.14 2.42
CA SER A 151 -26.84 7.59 1.58
C SER A 151 -25.46 7.87 2.16
N GLY A 152 -24.66 6.83 2.25
CA GLY A 152 -23.27 6.84 2.69
C GLY A 152 -22.31 6.36 1.60
N GLN A 153 -21.04 6.38 1.96
CA GLN A 153 -19.96 5.75 1.24
C GLN A 153 -19.20 4.88 2.25
N GLN A 154 -18.99 3.61 1.93
CA GLN A 154 -18.10 2.75 2.69
C GLN A 154 -16.70 2.85 2.11
N ILE A 155 -15.73 3.18 2.97
CA ILE A 155 -14.30 3.21 2.67
C ILE A 155 -13.70 1.91 3.20
N ILE A 156 -13.00 1.19 2.34
CA ILE A 156 -12.26 -0.03 2.69
C ILE A 156 -10.80 0.22 2.36
N VAL A 157 -9.93 -0.02 3.33
CA VAL A 157 -8.48 0.10 3.21
C VAL A 157 -7.88 -1.27 3.39
N GLU A 158 -7.12 -1.72 2.39
CA GLU A 158 -6.33 -2.96 2.45
C GLU A 158 -4.86 -2.59 2.25
N ILE A 159 -3.98 -3.09 3.11
CA ILE A 159 -2.53 -2.90 3.00
C ILE A 159 -1.87 -4.26 3.10
N ILE A 160 -1.04 -4.56 2.10
CA ILE A 160 -0.27 -5.79 2.02
C ILE A 160 1.18 -5.36 1.93
N HIS A 161 2.00 -5.66 2.93
CA HIS A 161 3.40 -5.29 2.96
C HIS A 161 4.23 -6.40 3.60
#